data_AF-A0A1V3WIU6-F1
#
_entry.id   AF-A0A1V3WIU6-F1
#
_cell.length_a   1.000
_cell.length_b   1.000
_cell.length_c   1.000
_cell.angle_alpha   90.00
_cell.angle_beta   90.00
_cell.angle_gamma   90.00
#
_symmetry.space_group_name_H-M   'P 1'
#
loop_
_entity.id
_entity.type
_entity.pdbx_description
1 polymer ?
#
loop_
_entity_poly.entity_id
_entity_poly.type
_entity_poly.pdbx_seq_one_letter_code
_entity_poly.pdbx_strand_id
1 'polypeptide(L)'
;MPGRDLAYGLIVSRVLRPGSKLSTLTGWADTTLGADLGITGASSDEVYAAMDWLHQRQDHIEKQLAARHLDHEVNPSRIAMFDLSSSWVTGRCCELAARGYSRDGKKGCPQIEYGLLTDPPGARSRSGCSPATPPTPPRFAPRLPRSKTASD
;
A
#
# COMPACT_ATOMS: atom_id res chain seq x y z
N MET A 1 18.04 -13.93 6.16
CA MET A 1 18.25 -12.57 6.69
C MET A 1 17.03 -12.23 7.52
N PRO A 2 17.17 -11.80 8.78
CA PRO A 2 16.05 -11.65 9.72
C PRO A 2 14.86 -10.87 9.14
N GLY A 3 15.11 -9.83 8.34
CA GLY A 3 14.06 -9.00 7.74
C GLY A 3 13.12 -9.69 6.74
N ARG A 4 13.59 -10.69 5.97
CA ARG A 4 12.74 -11.39 4.99
C ARG A 4 11.73 -12.29 5.67
N ASP A 5 12.19 -13.09 6.62
CA ASP A 5 11.35 -14.09 7.28
C ASP A 5 10.35 -13.40 8.22
N LEU A 6 10.76 -12.28 8.85
CA LEU A 6 9.84 -11.38 9.57
C LEU A 6 8.79 -10.76 8.65
N ALA A 7 9.18 -10.22 7.50
CA ALA A 7 8.23 -9.66 6.54
C ALA A 7 7.23 -10.73 6.06
N TYR A 8 7.71 -11.96 5.82
CA TYR A 8 6.85 -13.07 5.45
C TYR A 8 5.87 -13.45 6.57
N GLY A 9 6.36 -13.54 7.81
CA GLY A 9 5.51 -13.75 8.99
C GLY A 9 4.42 -12.67 9.12
N LEU A 10 4.77 -11.40 8.95
CA LEU A 10 3.81 -10.28 8.99
C LEU A 10 2.74 -10.40 7.90
N ILE A 11 3.13 -10.79 6.68
CA ILE A 11 2.19 -10.99 5.56
C ILE A 11 1.24 -12.15 5.88
N VAL A 12 1.77 -13.30 6.27
CA VAL A 12 0.96 -14.49 6.62
C VAL A 12 0.00 -14.17 7.75
N SER A 13 0.48 -13.54 8.83
CA SER A 13 -0.37 -13.14 9.94
C SER A 13 -1.46 -12.15 9.52
N ARG A 14 -1.17 -11.20 8.63
CA ARG A 14 -2.17 -10.25 8.12
C ARG A 14 -3.27 -10.93 7.30
N VAL A 15 -2.95 -12.02 6.59
CA VAL A 15 -3.92 -12.82 5.83
C VAL A 15 -4.77 -13.70 6.76
N LEU A 16 -4.15 -14.36 7.74
CA LEU A 16 -4.83 -15.35 8.59
C LEU A 16 -5.61 -14.73 9.75
N ARG A 17 -5.03 -13.74 10.43
CA ARG A 17 -5.64 -13.09 11.60
C ARG A 17 -5.22 -11.60 11.63
N PRO A 18 -5.92 -10.74 10.88
CA PRO A 18 -5.57 -9.34 10.78
C PRO A 18 -5.63 -8.67 12.16
N GLY A 19 -4.50 -8.13 12.63
CA GLY A 19 -4.41 -7.45 13.93
C GLY A 19 -3.44 -6.26 13.91
N SER A 20 -3.18 -5.70 15.10
CA SER A 20 -2.10 -4.73 15.28
C SER A 20 -0.73 -5.43 15.20
N LYS A 21 0.35 -4.66 15.03
CA LYS A 21 1.72 -5.21 14.95
C LYS A 21 2.10 -5.92 16.26
N LEU A 22 1.77 -5.30 17.39
CA LEU A 22 1.99 -5.88 18.71
C LEU A 22 1.16 -7.16 18.92
N SER A 23 -0.12 -7.15 18.52
CA SER A 23 -0.95 -8.36 18.59
C SER A 23 -0.43 -9.48 17.67
N THR A 24 0.15 -9.12 16.52
CA THR A 24 0.77 -10.07 15.60
C THR A 24 2.00 -10.71 16.24
N LEU A 25 2.88 -9.89 16.84
CA LEU A 25 4.07 -10.36 17.57
C LEU A 25 3.72 -11.35 18.67
N THR A 26 2.75 -11.00 19.53
CA THR A 26 2.34 -11.90 20.62
C THR A 26 1.75 -13.20 20.10
N GLY A 27 1.03 -13.16 18.97
CA GLY A 27 0.39 -14.34 18.39
C GLY A 27 1.36 -15.34 17.76
N TRP A 28 2.62 -14.97 17.49
CA TRP A 28 3.61 -15.91 16.96
C TRP A 28 4.07 -16.94 17.99
N ALA A 29 3.93 -16.67 19.29
CA ALA A 29 4.20 -17.65 20.34
C ALA A 29 3.12 -18.75 20.41
N ASP A 30 1.89 -18.43 19.98
CA ASP A 30 0.73 -19.33 20.05
C ASP A 30 0.53 -20.17 18.78
N THR A 31 1.43 -20.07 17.81
CA THR A 31 1.36 -20.77 16.52
C THR A 31 2.72 -21.30 16.12
N THR A 32 2.78 -22.28 15.22
CA THR A 32 4.08 -22.78 14.73
C THR A 32 4.80 -21.78 13.83
N LEU A 33 4.08 -20.78 13.27
CA LEU A 33 4.61 -19.80 12.32
C LEU A 33 5.88 -19.09 12.82
N GLY A 34 5.92 -18.74 14.11
CA GLY A 34 7.08 -18.09 14.73
C GLY A 34 8.32 -19.00 14.70
N ALA A 35 8.14 -20.27 15.08
CA ALA A 35 9.21 -21.26 15.11
C ALA A 35 9.64 -21.67 13.69
N ASP A 36 8.68 -21.91 12.80
CA ASP A 36 8.92 -22.36 11.42
C ASP A 36 9.73 -21.34 10.61
N LEU A 37 9.54 -20.04 10.87
CA LEU A 37 10.28 -18.96 10.24
C LEU A 37 11.49 -18.48 11.05
N GLY A 38 11.72 -19.02 12.25
CA GLY A 38 12.81 -18.60 13.14
C GLY A 38 12.66 -17.15 13.63
N ILE A 39 11.43 -16.67 13.81
CA ILE A 39 11.10 -15.30 14.22
C ILE A 39 10.47 -15.21 15.62
N THR A 40 10.43 -16.33 16.35
CA THR A 40 9.98 -16.35 17.75
C THR A 40 10.80 -15.39 18.59
N GLY A 41 10.13 -14.56 19.40
CA GLY A 41 10.79 -13.60 20.29
C GLY A 41 11.28 -12.32 19.60
N ALA A 42 10.92 -12.08 18.33
CA ALA A 42 11.23 -10.84 17.65
C ALA A 42 10.68 -9.62 18.40
N SER A 43 11.50 -8.58 18.46
CA SER A 43 11.16 -7.30 19.07
C SER A 43 10.30 -6.42 18.15
N SER A 44 9.69 -5.39 18.74
CA SER A 44 9.00 -4.35 17.95
C SER A 44 9.92 -3.67 16.95
N ASP A 45 11.18 -3.45 17.32
CA ASP A 45 12.15 -2.72 16.50
C ASP A 45 12.56 -3.54 15.29
N GLU A 46 12.75 -4.84 15.45
CA GLU A 46 12.98 -5.77 14.33
C GLU A 46 11.78 -5.84 13.39
N VAL A 47 10.56 -5.78 13.92
CA VAL A 47 9.35 -5.70 13.10
C VAL A 47 9.29 -4.42 12.29
N TYR A 48 9.57 -3.27 12.90
CA TYR A 48 9.60 -2.00 12.17
C TYR A 48 10.73 -1.98 11.13
N ALA A 49 11.91 -2.49 11.46
CA ALA A 49 13.01 -2.63 10.50
C ALA A 49 12.66 -3.56 9.32
N ALA A 50 11.93 -4.65 9.57
CA ALA A 50 11.42 -5.53 8.52
C ALA A 50 10.37 -4.84 7.63
N MET A 51 9.51 -3.98 8.22
CA MET A 51 8.57 -3.16 7.46
C MET A 51 9.28 -2.13 6.59
N ASP A 52 10.32 -1.46 7.08
CA ASP A 52 11.13 -0.53 6.31
C ASP A 52 11.85 -1.25 5.16
N TRP A 53 12.41 -2.42 5.43
CA TRP A 53 13.02 -3.29 4.43
C TRP A 53 12.05 -3.71 3.31
N LEU A 54 10.79 -3.99 3.68
CA LEU A 54 9.72 -4.31 2.73
C LEU A 54 9.28 -3.06 1.95
N HIS A 55 9.18 -1.90 2.61
CA HIS A 55 8.80 -0.64 1.98
C HIS A 55 9.81 -0.20 0.91
N GLN A 56 11.12 -0.35 1.17
CA GLN A 56 12.17 -0.09 0.17
C GLN A 56 12.03 -0.92 -1.11
N ARG A 57 11.28 -2.03 -1.07
CA ARG A 57 11.04 -2.93 -2.21
C ARG A 57 9.71 -2.68 -2.91
N GLN A 58 8.90 -1.77 -2.40
CA GLN A 58 7.56 -1.51 -2.91
C GLN A 58 7.56 -1.25 -4.42
N ASP A 59 8.42 -0.35 -4.91
CA ASP A 59 8.51 -0.04 -6.34
C ASP A 59 8.83 -1.27 -7.20
N HIS A 60 9.68 -2.18 -6.72
CA HIS A 60 10.02 -3.40 -7.44
C HIS A 60 8.85 -4.38 -7.46
N ILE A 61 8.19 -4.58 -6.31
CA ILE A 61 7.03 -5.46 -6.16
C ILE A 61 5.86 -4.96 -7.02
N GLU A 62 5.56 -3.66 -6.97
CA GLU A 62 4.48 -3.04 -7.76
C GLU A 62 4.74 -3.16 -9.27
N LYS A 63 5.98 -3.03 -9.72
CA LYS A 63 6.34 -3.29 -11.14
C LYS A 63 6.06 -4.73 -11.54
N GLN A 64 6.40 -5.70 -10.70
CA GLN A 64 6.14 -7.11 -10.98
C GLN A 64 4.64 -7.42 -10.98
N LEU A 65 3.87 -6.84 -10.04
CA LEU A 65 2.42 -6.99 -10.01
C LEU A 65 1.76 -6.34 -11.22
N ALA A 66 2.18 -5.14 -11.62
CA ALA A 66 1.69 -4.49 -12.82
C ALA A 66 1.96 -5.32 -14.07
N ALA A 67 3.18 -5.88 -14.22
CA ALA A 67 3.49 -6.77 -15.33
C ALA A 67 2.66 -8.07 -15.30
N ARG A 68 2.29 -8.57 -14.12
CA ARG A 68 1.49 -9.79 -13.97
C ARG A 68 0.00 -9.59 -14.23
N HIS A 69 -0.54 -8.41 -13.92
CA HIS A 69 -1.99 -8.17 -13.86
C HIS A 69 -2.48 -7.14 -14.88
N LEU A 70 -1.61 -6.28 -15.38
CA LEU A 70 -1.95 -5.20 -16.33
C LEU A 70 -1.27 -5.35 -17.69
N ASP A 71 -0.49 -6.42 -17.90
CA ASP A 71 0.06 -6.71 -19.22
C ASP A 71 -1.04 -7.02 -20.23
N HIS A 72 -0.79 -6.74 -21.50
CA HIS A 72 -1.77 -6.89 -22.57
C HIS A 72 -2.27 -8.33 -22.74
N GLU A 73 -1.44 -9.35 -22.51
CA GLU A 73 -1.85 -10.75 -22.67
C GLU A 73 -2.91 -11.15 -21.64
N VAL A 74 -2.81 -10.63 -20.42
CA VAL A 74 -3.72 -10.91 -19.31
C VAL A 74 -4.84 -9.88 -19.17
N ASN A 75 -4.64 -8.67 -19.70
CA ASN A 75 -5.57 -7.54 -19.67
C ASN A 75 -5.70 -6.92 -21.09
N PRO A 76 -6.37 -7.62 -22.03
CA PRO A 76 -6.48 -7.19 -23.42
C PRO A 76 -7.31 -5.90 -23.58
N SER A 77 -8.24 -5.63 -22.66
CA SER A 77 -9.00 -4.38 -22.63
C SER A 77 -8.17 -3.19 -22.17
N ARG A 78 -6.97 -3.43 -21.61
CA ARG A 78 -6.04 -2.40 -21.09
C ARG A 78 -6.70 -1.49 -20.06
N ILE A 79 -7.65 -2.02 -19.31
CA ILE A 79 -8.36 -1.28 -18.27
C ILE A 79 -7.58 -1.39 -16.98
N ALA A 80 -7.30 -0.25 -16.34
CA ALA A 80 -6.82 -0.19 -14.97
C ALA A 80 -7.80 0.66 -14.16
N MET A 81 -8.27 0.13 -13.04
CA MET A 81 -9.17 0.86 -12.15
C MET A 81 -8.33 1.64 -11.16
N PHE A 82 -8.64 2.92 -11.00
CA PHE A 82 -7.94 3.81 -10.09
C PHE A 82 -8.93 4.54 -9.21
N ASP A 83 -8.66 4.55 -7.90
CA ASP A 83 -9.41 5.35 -6.95
C ASP A 83 -8.45 6.07 -5.98
N LEU A 84 -8.97 7.17 -5.44
CA LEU A 84 -8.32 8.00 -4.44
C LEU A 84 -9.24 8.15 -3.25
N SER A 85 -8.70 7.94 -2.05
CA SER A 85 -9.38 8.23 -0.79
C SER A 85 -8.56 9.25 0.00
N SER A 86 -9.22 10.05 0.85
CA SER A 86 -8.56 11.04 1.71
C SER A 86 -8.93 10.81 3.17
N SER A 87 -8.07 11.20 4.09
CA SER A 87 -8.41 11.30 5.51
C SER A 87 -7.86 12.59 6.08
N TRP A 88 -8.72 13.37 6.75
CA TRP A 88 -8.28 14.53 7.51
C TRP A 88 -7.69 14.12 8.85
N VAL A 89 -6.70 14.88 9.31
CA VAL A 89 -6.00 14.63 10.56
C VAL A 89 -6.08 15.84 11.49
N THR A 90 -6.05 15.56 12.80
CA THR A 90 -6.04 16.58 13.86
C THR A 90 -4.71 16.62 14.62
N GLY A 91 -3.84 15.62 14.43
CA GLY A 91 -2.51 15.56 15.02
C GLY A 91 -1.51 16.51 14.35
N ARG A 92 -0.32 16.62 14.95
CA ARG A 92 0.74 17.55 14.52
C ARG A 92 2.01 16.87 13.99
N CYS A 93 2.14 15.55 14.16
CA CYS A 93 3.39 14.82 13.89
C CYS A 93 3.34 13.97 12.60
N CYS A 94 2.44 14.27 11.67
CA CYS A 94 2.36 13.54 10.40
C CYS A 94 2.98 14.37 9.29
N GLU A 95 4.12 13.92 8.77
CA GLU A 95 4.86 14.61 7.71
C GLU A 95 4.11 14.65 6.38
N LEU A 96 3.18 13.72 6.16
CA LEU A 96 2.32 13.68 4.97
C LEU A 96 1.08 14.57 5.11
N ALA A 97 0.79 15.12 6.27
CA ALA A 97 -0.43 15.89 6.47
C ALA A 97 -0.28 17.31 5.89
N ALA A 98 -1.02 17.59 4.81
CA ALA A 98 -1.02 18.90 4.16
C ALA A 98 -2.44 19.46 4.00
N ARG A 99 -2.58 20.77 3.92
CA ARG A 99 -3.86 21.38 3.55
C ARG A 99 -4.04 21.31 2.04
N GLY A 100 -5.16 20.78 1.59
CA GLY A 100 -5.48 20.60 0.17
C GLY A 100 -6.98 20.52 -0.07
N TYR A 101 -7.37 20.04 -1.24
CA TYR A 101 -8.77 19.83 -1.56
C TYR A 101 -9.34 18.67 -0.74
N SER A 102 -10.43 18.91 -0.01
CA SER A 102 -11.14 17.86 0.72
C SER A 102 -12.31 17.36 -0.10
N ARG A 103 -12.29 16.08 -0.48
CA ARG A 103 -13.44 15.44 -1.14
C ARG A 103 -14.68 15.45 -0.25
N ASP A 104 -14.49 15.28 1.05
CA ASP A 104 -15.56 15.24 2.04
C ASP A 104 -16.03 16.65 2.48
N GLY A 105 -15.52 17.72 1.85
CA GLY A 105 -15.90 19.10 2.15
C GLY A 105 -15.38 19.62 3.50
N LYS A 106 -14.54 18.85 4.20
CA LYS A 106 -13.98 19.24 5.51
C LYS A 106 -12.94 20.34 5.34
N LYS A 107 -13.31 21.56 5.73
CA LYS A 107 -12.44 22.76 5.64
C LYS A 107 -11.48 22.85 6.84
N GLY A 108 -10.30 23.41 6.58
CA GLY A 108 -9.35 23.83 7.62
C GLY A 108 -8.50 22.72 8.25
N CYS A 109 -8.77 21.45 7.95
CA CYS A 109 -7.98 20.31 8.45
C CYS A 109 -6.93 19.86 7.43
N PRO A 110 -5.67 19.59 7.85
CA PRO A 110 -4.69 18.86 7.05
C PRO A 110 -5.20 17.46 6.69
N GLN A 111 -4.78 16.92 5.56
CA GLN A 111 -5.23 15.62 5.03
C GLN A 111 -4.07 14.83 4.41
N ILE A 112 -4.29 13.53 4.30
CA ILE A 112 -3.44 12.57 3.60
C ILE A 112 -4.29 11.93 2.50
N GLU A 113 -3.73 11.78 1.32
CA GLU A 113 -4.34 11.09 0.19
C GLU A 113 -3.77 9.68 0.06
N TYR A 114 -4.64 8.73 -0.29
CA TYR A 114 -4.32 7.33 -0.56
C TYR A 114 -4.74 7.01 -2.00
N GLY A 115 -3.81 6.55 -2.82
CA GLY A 115 -4.10 6.07 -4.17
C GLY A 115 -4.06 4.55 -4.25
N LEU A 116 -4.96 3.98 -5.04
CA LEU A 116 -4.98 2.55 -5.35
C LEU A 116 -5.18 2.33 -6.85
N LEU A 117 -4.40 1.42 -7.43
CA LEU A 117 -4.52 0.96 -8.80
C LEU A 117 -4.71 -0.56 -8.84
N THR A 118 -5.74 -1.03 -9.54
CA THR A 118 -6.06 -2.45 -9.70
C THR A 118 -6.33 -2.82 -11.16
N ASP A 119 -6.25 -4.11 -11.46
CA ASP A 119 -6.87 -4.68 -12.66
C ASP A 119 -8.41 -4.75 -12.49
N PRO A 120 -9.18 -5.12 -13.54
CA PRO A 120 -10.64 -5.22 -13.44
C PRO A 120 -11.16 -6.27 -12.43
N PRO A 121 -10.52 -7.45 -12.27
CA PRO A 121 -10.83 -8.37 -11.16
C PRO A 121 -10.56 -7.83 -9.75
N GLY A 122 -9.79 -6.74 -9.61
CA GLY A 122 -9.50 -6.09 -8.33
C GLY A 122 -8.15 -6.47 -7.70
N ALA A 123 -7.28 -7.19 -8.41
CA ALA A 123 -5.91 -7.45 -7.99
C ALA A 123 -5.12 -6.14 -7.95
N ARG A 124 -4.57 -5.84 -6.77
CA ARG A 124 -3.81 -4.61 -6.54
C ARG A 124 -2.47 -4.67 -7.27
N SER A 125 -2.23 -3.66 -8.10
CA SER A 125 -0.97 -3.47 -8.82
C SER A 125 -0.09 -2.41 -8.17
N ARG A 126 -0.70 -1.36 -7.59
CA ARG A 126 0.02 -0.25 -6.96
C ARG A 126 -0.81 0.42 -5.89
N SER A 127 -0.14 0.91 -4.85
CA SER A 127 -0.76 1.74 -3.81
C SER A 127 0.21 2.78 -3.27
N GLY A 128 -0.30 3.80 -2.57
CA GLY A 128 0.58 4.64 -1.77
C GLY A 128 -0.13 5.86 -1.21
N CYS A 129 0.63 6.63 -0.45
CA CYS A 129 0.15 7.81 0.25
C CYS A 129 0.89 9.05 -0.27
N SER A 130 0.19 10.17 -0.35
CA SER A 130 0.80 11.48 -0.63
C SER A 130 0.21 12.56 0.26
N PRO A 131 0.93 13.69 0.44
CA PRO A 131 0.32 14.90 0.93
C PRO A 131 -0.87 15.31 0.08
N ALA A 132 -1.86 15.96 0.71
CA ALA A 132 -3.02 16.47 0.00
C ALA A 132 -2.61 17.43 -1.13
N THR A 133 -3.17 17.22 -2.31
CA THR A 133 -2.89 18.00 -3.51
C THR A 133 -4.06 18.99 -3.75
N PRO A 134 -3.85 20.16 -4.38
CA PRO A 134 -4.95 20.88 -5.05
C PRO A 134 -5.66 19.96 -6.06
N PRO A 135 -6.86 20.30 -6.60
CA PRO A 135 -7.77 19.40 -7.33
C PRO A 135 -7.25 18.80 -8.67
N THR A 136 -5.96 18.90 -8.94
CA THR A 136 -5.26 18.20 -10.02
C THR A 136 -5.05 16.73 -9.62
N PRO A 137 -5.16 15.75 -10.55
CA PRO A 137 -4.92 14.36 -10.20
C PRO A 137 -3.54 14.19 -9.55
N PRO A 138 -3.44 13.49 -8.41
CA PRO A 138 -2.18 13.31 -7.72
C PRO A 138 -1.18 12.59 -8.60
N ARG A 139 0.10 12.76 -8.24
CA ARG A 139 1.29 12.16 -8.86
C ARG A 139 1.26 10.61 -8.93
N PHE A 140 0.24 9.99 -8.32
CA PHE A 140 -0.06 8.56 -8.32
C PHE A 140 -0.72 8.04 -9.59
N ALA A 141 -1.22 8.90 -10.47
CA ALA A 141 -1.69 8.45 -11.77
C ALA A 141 -0.54 7.68 -12.45
N PRO A 142 -0.73 6.39 -12.81
CA PRO A 142 0.26 5.74 -13.65
C PRO A 142 0.40 6.61 -14.91
N ARG A 143 1.63 6.85 -15.36
CA ARG A 143 1.86 7.27 -16.74
C ARG A 143 1.56 6.07 -17.64
N LEU A 144 0.32 5.57 -17.59
CA LEU A 144 -0.22 4.75 -18.66
C LEU A 144 -0.27 5.69 -19.87
N PRO A 145 0.26 5.27 -21.03
CA PRO A 145 0.08 6.05 -22.24
C PRO A 145 -1.43 6.27 -22.42
N ARG A 146 -1.85 7.54 -22.41
CA ARG A 146 -3.24 7.89 -22.70
C ARG A 146 -3.59 7.23 -24.03
N SER A 147 -4.51 6.27 -24.03
CA SER A 147 -5.15 5.85 -25.26
C SER A 147 -5.82 7.09 -25.82
N LYS A 148 -5.32 7.60 -26.95
CA LYS A 148 -6.09 8.52 -27.78
C LYS A 148 -7.34 7.74 -28.17
N THR A 149 -8.47 8.02 -27.53
CA THR A 149 -9.76 7.74 -28.15
C THR A 149 -9.79 8.64 -29.38
N ALA A 150 -9.52 8.05 -30.54
CA ALA A 150 -9.95 8.59 -31.80
C ALA A 150 -11.47 8.60 -31.76
N SER A 151 -12.04 9.80 -31.66
CA SER A 151 -13.37 10.08 -32.14
C SER A 151 -13.18 10.84 -33.45
N ASP A 152 -13.52 10.17 -34.55
CA ASP A 152 -14.12 10.84 -35.71
C ASP A 152 -15.44 11.51 -35.29
#